data_AF-A0AAX4KC53-F1
#
_entry.id   AF-A0AAX4KC53-F1
#
_cell.length_a   1.000
_cell.length_b   1.000
_cell.length_c   1.000
_cell.angle_alpha   90.00
_cell.angle_beta   90.00
_cell.angle_gamma   90.00
#
_symmetry.space_group_name_H-M   'P 1'
#
loop_
_entity.id
_entity.type
_entity.pdbx_description
1 polymer ?
#
loop_
_entity_poly.entity_id
_entity_poly.type
_entity_poly.pdbx_seq_one_letter_code
_entity_poly.pdbx_strand_id
1 'polypeptide(L)' 'MPGPQYRDPWAAREAWRKSPIFSNRAMFRSMFPGLGTAIVAFTAYVIYDDYFASKPAHEHGGHTISH' A
#
# COMPACT_ATOMS: atom_id res chain seq x y z
N MET A 1 -13.56 -25.29 20.68
CA MET A 1 -14.74 -25.73 19.89
C MET A 1 -15.15 -24.57 18.98
N PRO A 2 -15.22 -24.73 17.65
CA PRO A 2 -15.78 -23.68 16.80
C PRO A 2 -17.24 -23.44 17.24
N GLY A 3 -17.63 -22.17 17.43
CA GLY A 3 -18.96 -21.81 17.91
C GLY A 3 -20.08 -22.23 16.95
N PRO A 4 -21.36 -22.14 17.35
CA PRO A 4 -22.50 -22.54 16.53
C PRO A 4 -22.45 -21.83 15.18
N GLN A 5 -22.30 -22.59 14.09
CA GLN A 5 -22.36 -22.04 12.75
C GLN A 5 -23.83 -21.80 12.41
N TYR A 6 -24.31 -20.60 12.70
CA TYR A 6 -25.62 -20.17 12.24
C TYR A 6 -25.60 -20.10 10.71
N ARG A 7 -26.11 -21.17 10.08
CA ARG A 7 -26.34 -21.24 8.64
C ARG A 7 -27.71 -20.65 8.38
N ASP A 8 -27.72 -19.44 7.83
CA ASP A 8 -28.96 -18.83 7.37
C ASP A 8 -29.62 -19.73 6.31
N PRO A 9 -30.85 -20.23 6.56
CA PRO A 9 -31.56 -21.11 5.62
C PRO A 9 -31.94 -20.41 4.32
N TRP A 10 -31.92 -19.07 4.27
CA TRP A 10 -32.25 -18.28 3.08
C TRP A 10 -31.03 -17.79 2.32
N ALA A 11 -29.81 -18.15 2.74
CA ALA A 11 -28.57 -17.67 2.11
C ALA A 11 -28.51 -17.98 0.60
N ALA A 12 -29.02 -19.13 0.16
CA ALA A 12 -29.12 -19.50 -1.26
C ALA A 12 -30.12 -18.60 -2.01
N ARG A 13 -31.20 -18.18 -1.34
CA ARG A 13 -32.23 -17.30 -1.91
C ARG A 13 -31.78 -15.84 -1.94
N GLU A 14 -30.86 -15.43 -1.09
CA GLU A 14 -30.26 -14.08 -1.12
C GLU A 14 -28.99 -14.01 -1.98
N ALA A 15 -28.46 -15.15 -2.43
CA ALA A 15 -27.23 -15.20 -3.23
C ALA A 15 -27.30 -14.38 -4.52
N TRP A 16 -28.47 -14.31 -5.18
CA TRP A 16 -28.66 -13.49 -6.39
C TRP A 16 -28.48 -11.98 -6.13
N ARG A 17 -28.68 -11.51 -4.90
CA ARG A 17 -28.46 -10.10 -4.51
C ARG A 17 -26.98 -9.79 -4.26
N LYS A 18 -26.18 -10.82 -3.97
CA LYS A 18 -24.74 -10.67 -3.75
C LYS A 18 -24.03 -10.63 -5.09
N SER A 19 -23.99 -9.44 -5.70
CA SER A 19 -23.22 -9.25 -6.92
C SER A 19 -21.71 -9.21 -6.61
N PRO A 20 -20.87 -10.02 -7.29
CA PRO A 20 -19.42 -9.97 -7.13
C PRO A 20 -18.82 -8.62 -7.54
N ILE A 21 -19.52 -7.84 -8.38
CA ILE A 21 -19.15 -6.48 -8.78
C ILE A 21 -19.17 -5.51 -7.59
N PHE A 22 -20.08 -5.69 -6.63
CA PHE A 22 -20.18 -4.85 -5.42
C PHE A 22 -19.41 -5.44 -4.23
N SER A 23 -18.48 -6.37 -4.48
CA SER A 23 -17.63 -6.87 -3.41
C SER A 23 -16.68 -5.77 -2.90
N ASN A 24 -16.47 -5.71 -1.59
CA ASN A 24 -15.54 -4.75 -0.97
C ASN A 24 -14.16 -4.75 -1.66
N ARG A 25 -13.68 -5.93 -2.05
CA ARG A 25 -12.40 -6.10 -2.75
C ARG A 25 -12.36 -5.40 -4.11
N ALA A 26 -13.46 -5.45 -4.87
CA ALA A 26 -13.55 -4.75 -6.15
C ALA A 26 -13.56 -3.23 -5.92
N MET A 27 -14.31 -2.74 -4.92
CA MET A 27 -14.33 -1.32 -4.56
C MET A 27 -12.94 -0.82 -4.12
N PHE A 28 -12.24 -1.53 -3.23
CA PHE A 28 -10.89 -1.16 -2.79
C PHE A 28 -9.86 -1.15 -3.91
N ARG A 29 -9.99 -2.05 -4.91
CA ARG A 29 -9.11 -2.05 -6.08
C ARG A 29 -9.33 -0.82 -6.97
N SER A 30 -10.57 -0.32 -7.06
CA SER A 30 -10.89 0.90 -7.82
C SER A 30 -10.59 2.21 -7.07
N MET A 31 -10.43 2.19 -5.74
CA MET A 31 -10.17 3.40 -4.95
C MET A 31 -8.83 4.07 -5.24
N PHE A 32 -7.82 3.30 -5.63
CA PHE A 32 -6.49 3.83 -5.93
C PHE A 32 -6.00 3.36 -7.31
N PRO A 33 -6.55 3.95 -8.39
CA PRO A 33 -6.05 3.67 -9.73
C PRO A 33 -4.56 4.06 -9.77
N GLY A 34 -3.68 3.09 -10.02
CA GLY A 34 -2.24 3.33 -10.11
C GLY A 34 -1.44 3.20 -8.81
N LEU A 35 -2.02 2.78 -7.68
CA LEU A 35 -1.23 2.53 -6.45
C LEU A 35 -0.13 1.49 -6.67
N GLY A 36 -0.43 0.44 -7.46
CA GLY A 36 0.54 -0.60 -7.78
C GLY A 36 1.76 -0.04 -8.54
N THR A 37 1.54 0.81 -9.53
CA THR A 37 2.62 1.42 -10.31
C THR A 37 3.38 2.46 -9.49
N ALA A 38 2.70 3.22 -8.63
CA ALA A 38 3.32 4.18 -7.73
C ALA A 38 4.26 3.51 -6.72
N ILE A 39 3.84 2.39 -6.11
CA ILE A 39 4.68 1.61 -5.19
C ILE A 39 5.95 1.12 -5.90
N VAL A 40 5.80 0.58 -7.12
CA VAL A 40 6.95 0.09 -7.90
C VAL A 40 7.93 1.23 -8.22
N ALA A 41 7.43 2.35 -8.73
CA ALA A 41 8.27 3.51 -9.06
C ALA A 41 8.99 4.07 -7.83
N PHE A 42 8.27 4.21 -6.71
CA PHE A 42 8.85 4.68 -5.45
C PHE A 42 9.93 3.74 -4.92
N THR A 43 9.69 2.42 -4.96
CA THR A 43 10.67 1.42 -4.51
C THR A 43 11.93 1.45 -5.37
N ALA A 44 11.78 1.57 -6.70
CA ALA A 44 12.90 1.72 -7.61
C ALA A 44 13.72 3.00 -7.31
N TYR A 45 13.04 4.11 -7.02
CA TYR A 45 13.68 5.36 -6.63
C TYR A 45 14.47 5.23 -5.32
N VAL A 46 13.88 4.62 -4.28
CA VAL A 46 14.58 4.42 -2.99
C VAL A 46 15.83 3.56 -3.15
N ILE A 47 15.75 2.49 -3.95
CA ILE A 47 16.93 1.65 -4.23
C ILE A 47 18.00 2.46 -4.97
N TYR A 48 17.60 3.26 -5.95
CA TYR A 48 18.53 4.14 -6.67
C TYR A 48 19.19 5.15 -5.72
N ASP A 49 18.41 5.81 -4.87
CA ASP A 49 18.88 6.86 -3.97
C ASP A 49 19.79 6.32 -2.85
N ASP A 50 19.47 5.17 -2.26
CA ASP A 50 20.24 4.65 -1.12
C ASP A 50 21.45 3.80 -1.53
N TYR A 51 21.40 3.12 -2.69
CA TYR A 51 22.50 2.26 -3.15
C TYR A 51 23.37 2.87 -4.26
N PHE A 52 22.83 3.77 -5.08
CA PHE A 52 23.54 4.28 -6.27
C PHE A 52 23.78 5.78 -6.25
N ALA A 53 22.92 6.58 -5.62
CA ALA A 53 23.16 8.01 -5.47
C ALA A 53 24.21 8.24 -4.37
N SER A 54 25.40 8.69 -4.78
CA SER A 54 26.40 9.18 -3.83
C SER A 54 25.84 10.42 -3.13
N LYS A 55 25.48 10.29 -1.84
CA LYS A 55 25.03 11.43 -1.02
C LYS A 55 26.14 12.50 -1.07
N PRO A 56 25.88 13.73 -1.53
CA PRO A 56 26.88 14.78 -1.47
C PRO A 56 27.25 14.97 0.01
N ALA A 57 28.52 14.81 0.34
CA ALA A 57 29.01 15.03 1.69
C ALA A 57 28.63 16.45 2.09
N HIS A 58 27.78 16.59 3.10
CA HIS A 58 27.55 17.88 3.74
C HIS A 58 28.87 18.29 4.40
N GLU A 59 29.66 19.12 3.72
CA GLU A 59 30.78 19.83 4.32
C GLU A 59 30.23 20.70 5.45
N HIS A 60 30.42 20.25 6.68
CA HIS A 60 30.27 21.11 7.85
C HIS A 60 31.34 22.20 7.76
N GLY A 61 30.93 23.40 7.34
CA GLY A 61 31.68 24.63 7.51
C GLY A 61 31.97 24.85 9.00
N GLY A 62 33.13 24.36 9.44
CA GLY A 62 33.69 24.65 10.75
C GLY A 62 34.08 26.13 10.81
N HIS A 63 33.20 26.94 11.39
CA HIS A 63 33.49 28.33 11.71
C HIS A 63 34.47 28.36 12.89
N THR A 64 35.78 28.21 12.63
CA THR A 64 36.81 28.43 13.64
C THR A 64 36.96 29.94 13.83
N ILE A 65 36.31 30.47 14.86
CA ILE A 65 36.63 31.78 15.42
C ILE A 65 38.02 31.65 16.04
N SER A 66 39.06 32.14 15.35
CA SER A 66 40.40 32.27 15.90
C SER A 66 40.49 33.54 16.76
N HIS A 67 40.91 33.34 18.00
CA HIS A 67 41.37 34.32 18.98
C HIS A 67 42.72 34.94 18.59
#